data_AF-A0A938LGM0-F1
#
_entry.id   AF-A0A938LGM0-F1
#
_cell.length_a   1.000
_cell.length_b   1.000
_cell.length_c   1.000
_cell.angle_alpha   90.00
_cell.angle_beta   90.00
_cell.angle_gamma   90.00
#
_symmetry.space_group_name_H-M   'P 1'
#
loop_
_entity.id
_entity.type
_entity.pdbx_description
1 polymer ?
#
loop_
_entity_poly.entity_id
_entity_poly.type
_entity_poly.pdbx_seq_one_letter_code
_entity_poly.pdbx_strand_id
1 'polypeptide(L)'
;MGGAQLGPAAQAGLARRRVAVPATAKQRRAAASPYRRRLNNGAPGVAVPATAKQRRARGVAVPATAKQRRAAAQRERELPLPQQAARDTLRVHRRGAKERVMGRTFFWLAAMLLAGAPASAAQAEIKSARHDIDRPGGKQYGQTSLVDVDKDGDLDFISGENRGRIFWYEYQGPDKWVRHVLAAKCPTEVGGTAIDVDSDGWVDHVAGGAWFRNTGRPRQEPFTQHDFGGFSTHDTVAADIDGDGRLDLVMMSDKVGLRWFRIAKDPTQRWESHEIGPAVHGGVAVGDLDGDGDADVVRSNMWFENADGKGAKWVEHKNIDFGQPGGSMPFTTRARVVDVNKDGRNDIIIVECDTKVCRAAWFENADGKGGQWKMHLLAEKKGDLHSLCVADFDGDGDLDVFSCEGPLSGSGPEGKRLWYVWENLDGKGGRWAEHVVLEGEEGHEAVAADVDGDGDIDICTKPWRGDLHIYLENLSRSGQRHAK
;
A
#
# COMPACT_ATOMS: atom_id res chain seq x y z
N MET A 1 -75.14 8.19 -55.36
CA MET A 1 -76.34 7.43 -54.94
C MET A 1 -75.95 5.96 -54.84
N GLY A 2 -76.62 5.18 -53.98
CA GLY A 2 -76.22 3.80 -53.67
C GLY A 2 -74.99 3.74 -52.75
N GLY A 3 -74.83 2.74 -51.89
CA GLY A 3 -75.64 1.53 -51.70
C GLY A 3 -74.70 0.32 -51.57
N ALA A 4 -74.25 -0.07 -50.39
CA ALA A 4 -74.98 -0.80 -49.34
C ALA A 4 -75.02 -2.32 -49.56
N GLN A 5 -74.10 -2.99 -48.84
CA GLN A 5 -74.32 -4.20 -48.03
C GLN A 5 -74.67 -5.59 -48.64
N LEU A 6 -73.96 -6.57 -48.05
CA LEU A 6 -74.37 -7.94 -47.66
C LEU A 6 -74.36 -9.10 -48.68
N GLY A 7 -73.64 -10.15 -48.28
CA GLY A 7 -73.79 -11.55 -48.67
C GLY A 7 -73.44 -12.43 -47.45
N PRO A 8 -74.28 -13.39 -46.99
CA PRO A 8 -74.12 -14.03 -45.67
C PRO A 8 -73.79 -15.54 -45.65
N ALA A 9 -73.18 -15.98 -44.55
CA ALA A 9 -73.12 -17.37 -44.02
C ALA A 9 -72.48 -18.47 -44.92
N ALA A 10 -71.90 -19.56 -44.41
CA ALA A 10 -71.63 -20.05 -43.05
C ALA A 10 -70.27 -20.84 -43.08
N GLN A 11 -69.76 -21.58 -42.08
CA GLN A 11 -70.24 -22.02 -40.75
C GLN A 11 -69.00 -22.16 -39.81
N ALA A 12 -69.03 -23.02 -38.79
CA ALA A 12 -67.87 -23.32 -37.93
C ALA A 12 -67.89 -24.74 -37.35
N GLY A 13 -66.71 -25.33 -37.11
CA GLY A 13 -66.50 -26.61 -36.41
C GLY A 13 -65.55 -26.44 -35.21
N LEU A 14 -65.82 -27.12 -34.09
CA LEU A 14 -65.12 -26.89 -32.82
C LEU A 14 -63.98 -27.88 -32.56
N ALA A 15 -62.94 -27.39 -31.87
CA ALA A 15 -62.11 -28.18 -30.96
C ALA A 15 -61.83 -27.37 -29.67
N ARG A 16 -62.05 -27.98 -28.49
CA ARG A 16 -61.81 -27.36 -27.16
C ARG A 16 -60.59 -28.01 -26.48
N ARG A 17 -59.78 -27.25 -25.72
CA ARG A 17 -59.03 -27.79 -24.55
C ARG A 17 -58.45 -26.72 -23.61
N ARG A 18 -58.42 -27.03 -22.32
CA ARG A 18 -57.73 -26.39 -21.17
C ARG A 18 -57.81 -27.37 -19.96
N VAL A 19 -57.02 -27.28 -18.89
CA VAL A 19 -55.89 -26.35 -18.64
C VAL A 19 -54.54 -27.00 -19.04
N ALA A 20 -53.65 -27.59 -18.22
CA ALA A 20 -53.56 -27.83 -16.77
C ALA A 20 -52.09 -27.81 -16.28
N VAL A 21 -51.86 -28.08 -14.99
CA VAL A 21 -50.62 -27.87 -14.19
C VAL A 21 -50.38 -29.16 -13.39
N PRO A 22 -49.15 -29.75 -13.26
CA PRO A 22 -48.09 -29.16 -12.41
C PRO A 22 -46.58 -29.42 -12.71
N ALA A 23 -45.77 -28.52 -12.14
CA ALA A 23 -44.45 -28.68 -11.50
C ALA A 23 -43.25 -29.40 -12.17
N THR A 24 -42.08 -28.75 -12.10
CA THR A 24 -40.79 -29.37 -11.75
C THR A 24 -39.75 -28.29 -11.42
N ALA A 25 -38.71 -28.62 -10.65
CA ALA A 25 -37.63 -27.69 -10.28
C ALA A 25 -36.26 -28.24 -10.72
N LYS A 26 -35.38 -27.38 -11.25
CA LYS A 26 -33.92 -27.62 -11.25
C LYS A 26 -33.06 -26.37 -11.55
N GLN A 27 -32.07 -26.16 -10.68
CA GLN A 27 -30.71 -25.66 -10.94
C GLN A 27 -30.48 -24.87 -12.24
N ARG A 28 -30.28 -23.55 -12.15
CA ARG A 28 -29.47 -22.80 -13.12
C ARG A 28 -28.03 -22.71 -12.62
N ARG A 29 -27.08 -23.14 -13.44
CA ARG A 29 -25.64 -22.93 -13.20
C ARG A 29 -25.27 -21.48 -13.54
N ALA A 30 -24.35 -20.89 -12.77
CA ALA A 30 -23.60 -19.73 -13.24
C ALA A 30 -22.73 -20.12 -14.44
N ALA A 31 -22.59 -19.23 -15.41
CA ALA A 31 -21.67 -19.39 -16.54
C ALA A 31 -20.30 -18.81 -16.16
N ALA A 32 -19.23 -19.59 -16.30
CA ALA A 32 -17.87 -19.14 -15.99
C ALA A 32 -17.29 -18.31 -17.15
N SER A 33 -16.48 -17.30 -16.81
CA SER A 33 -15.78 -16.43 -17.76
C SER A 33 -14.76 -17.20 -18.63
N PRO A 34 -14.58 -16.88 -19.93
CA PRO A 34 -13.85 -17.74 -20.85
C PRO A 34 -12.35 -17.44 -20.95
N TYR A 35 -11.51 -18.19 -20.24
CA TYR A 35 -10.05 -18.27 -20.51
C TYR A 35 -9.55 -19.71 -20.60
N ARG A 36 -9.55 -20.29 -21.82
CA ARG A 36 -8.95 -21.62 -22.12
C ARG A 36 -8.47 -21.76 -23.58
N ARG A 37 -7.15 -21.64 -23.79
CA ARG A 37 -6.39 -22.40 -24.82
C ARG A 37 -5.11 -22.88 -24.12
N ARG A 38 -4.95 -24.19 -23.89
CA ARG A 38 -4.45 -25.23 -24.83
C ARG A 38 -2.93 -25.13 -25.05
N LEU A 39 -2.18 -25.87 -24.24
CA LEU A 39 -1.06 -26.69 -24.71
C LEU A 39 -1.42 -28.16 -24.44
N ASN A 40 -0.98 -29.09 -25.28
CA ASN A 40 -1.29 -30.51 -25.17
C ASN A 40 -0.07 -31.32 -25.62
N ASN A 41 0.44 -32.18 -24.75
CA ASN A 41 1.74 -32.82 -24.94
C ASN A 41 1.68 -34.04 -25.89
N GLY A 42 2.74 -34.21 -26.67
CA GLY A 42 3.16 -35.52 -27.21
C GLY A 42 4.31 -36.08 -26.36
N ALA A 43 4.30 -37.39 -26.13
CA ALA A 43 5.33 -38.15 -25.42
C ALA A 43 6.32 -38.80 -26.44
N PRO A 44 7.35 -39.61 -26.07
CA PRO A 44 7.67 -40.13 -24.74
C PRO A 44 9.17 -40.22 -24.32
N GLY A 45 9.38 -40.29 -23.00
CA GLY A 45 10.18 -41.33 -22.31
C GLY A 45 11.65 -41.61 -22.67
N VAL A 46 12.54 -41.36 -21.69
CA VAL A 46 13.80 -42.10 -21.48
C VAL A 46 13.91 -42.43 -19.99
N ALA A 47 14.49 -43.59 -19.62
CA ALA A 47 14.68 -44.00 -18.23
C ALA A 47 16.15 -44.39 -17.97
N VAL A 48 16.70 -43.92 -16.84
CA VAL A 48 18.01 -44.32 -16.27
C VAL A 48 17.95 -44.17 -14.73
N PRO A 49 18.84 -44.84 -13.95
CA PRO A 49 18.42 -45.46 -12.71
C PRO A 49 18.89 -44.76 -11.42
N ALA A 50 18.37 -45.23 -10.28
CA ALA A 50 18.85 -44.86 -8.96
C ALA A 50 20.19 -45.56 -8.60
N THR A 51 21.18 -44.82 -8.10
CA THR A 51 22.03 -45.22 -6.95
C THR A 51 23.05 -44.14 -6.58
N ALA A 52 22.99 -43.64 -5.33
CA ALA A 52 24.16 -43.20 -4.56
C ALA A 52 23.78 -43.02 -3.09
N LYS A 53 24.57 -43.59 -2.16
CA LYS A 53 24.52 -43.20 -0.74
C LYS A 53 25.52 -42.06 -0.53
N GLN A 54 25.10 -40.96 0.10
CA GLN A 54 26.05 -40.03 0.72
C GLN A 54 25.90 -40.01 2.24
N ARG A 55 27.01 -39.71 2.92
CA ARG A 55 27.19 -39.88 4.37
C ARG A 55 26.77 -38.63 5.12
N ARG A 56 26.12 -38.80 6.28
CA ARG A 56 26.00 -37.72 7.27
C ARG A 56 27.37 -37.38 7.84
N ALA A 57 27.83 -36.14 7.68
CA ALA A 57 28.83 -35.55 8.55
C ALA A 57 28.11 -34.83 9.71
N ARG A 58 28.51 -35.09 10.96
CA ARG A 58 28.04 -34.34 12.13
C ARG A 58 29.09 -33.29 12.49
N GLY A 59 28.84 -32.04 12.13
CA GLY A 59 29.53 -30.91 12.78
C GLY A 59 28.99 -30.74 14.20
N VAL A 60 29.87 -30.59 15.18
CA VAL A 60 29.49 -30.29 16.57
C VAL A 60 29.72 -28.81 16.82
N ALA A 61 28.65 -28.04 17.00
CA ALA A 61 28.74 -26.65 17.42
C ALA A 61 29.09 -26.58 18.92
N VAL A 62 30.11 -25.78 19.26
CA VAL A 62 30.49 -25.52 20.66
C VAL A 62 29.68 -24.31 21.15
N PRO A 63 28.92 -24.42 22.26
CA PRO A 63 28.09 -23.31 22.74
C PRO A 63 28.94 -22.18 23.35
N ALA A 64 28.64 -20.93 22.97
CA ALA A 64 29.31 -19.75 23.50
C ALA A 64 29.11 -19.60 25.02
N THR A 65 30.18 -19.19 25.71
CA THR A 65 30.26 -19.15 27.17
C THR A 65 29.40 -18.04 27.78
N ALA A 66 29.01 -18.20 29.06
CA ALA A 66 28.21 -17.21 29.78
C ALA A 66 28.87 -15.80 29.85
N LYS A 67 30.21 -15.73 29.74
CA LYS A 67 30.95 -14.46 29.70
C LYS A 67 30.73 -13.70 28.38
N GLN A 68 30.58 -14.42 27.26
CA GLN A 68 30.28 -13.81 25.95
C GLN A 68 28.83 -13.30 25.90
N ARG A 69 27.88 -14.05 26.45
CA ARG A 69 26.46 -13.64 26.54
C ARG A 69 26.26 -12.35 27.35
N ARG A 70 27.05 -12.11 28.40
CA ARG A 70 27.03 -10.86 29.16
C ARG A 70 27.62 -9.65 28.42
N ALA A 71 28.48 -9.86 27.43
CA ALA A 71 29.06 -8.76 26.65
C ALA A 71 28.10 -8.21 25.59
N ALA A 72 27.26 -9.08 25.00
CA ALA A 72 26.19 -8.66 24.07
C ALA A 72 25.12 -7.83 24.80
N ALA A 73 24.53 -8.39 25.86
CA ALA A 73 23.50 -7.78 26.71
C ALA A 73 23.92 -6.51 27.48
N GLN A 74 25.16 -6.04 27.28
CA GLN A 74 25.68 -4.80 27.83
C GLN A 74 26.00 -3.74 26.74
N ARG A 75 26.06 -4.12 25.46
CA ARG A 75 26.07 -3.19 24.31
C ARG A 75 24.67 -2.81 23.83
N GLU A 76 23.69 -3.69 24.00
CA GLU A 76 22.26 -3.48 23.72
C GLU A 76 21.59 -2.40 24.61
N ARG A 77 22.35 -1.62 25.38
CA ARG A 77 21.87 -0.57 26.30
C ARG A 77 22.29 0.85 25.93
N GLU A 78 23.05 1.04 24.86
CA GLU A 78 23.63 2.33 24.48
C GLU A 78 23.24 2.77 23.05
N LEU A 79 22.21 2.16 22.46
CA LEU A 79 21.59 2.56 21.19
C LEU A 79 20.12 2.95 21.41
N PRO A 80 19.69 4.18 21.07
CA PRO A 80 18.30 4.59 21.19
C PRO A 80 17.47 4.11 19.99
N LEU A 81 16.37 3.39 20.25
CA LEU A 81 15.37 3.05 19.23
C LEU A 81 14.43 4.25 18.96
N PRO A 82 14.15 4.61 17.69
CA PRO A 82 13.41 5.83 17.36
C PRO A 82 11.88 5.66 17.45
N GLN A 83 11.35 5.36 18.64
CA GLN A 83 9.89 5.42 18.88
C GLN A 83 9.50 5.52 20.38
N GLN A 84 9.86 6.62 21.05
CA GLN A 84 9.35 6.87 22.42
C GLN A 84 9.33 8.36 22.85
N ALA A 85 8.56 9.19 22.15
CA ALA A 85 8.45 10.64 22.38
C ALA A 85 7.09 11.09 22.97
N ALA A 86 6.45 10.28 23.82
CA ALA A 86 5.10 10.58 24.36
C ALA A 86 4.85 10.10 25.81
N ARG A 87 5.58 10.65 26.80
CA ARG A 87 5.13 10.76 28.22
C ARG A 87 5.97 11.73 29.06
N ASP A 88 5.34 12.21 30.12
CA ASP A 88 5.89 12.98 31.25
C ASP A 88 6.62 14.32 30.98
N THR A 89 5.84 15.42 30.97
CA THR A 89 6.20 16.62 31.77
C THR A 89 5.00 17.53 32.07
N LEU A 90 4.18 17.19 33.07
CA LEU A 90 3.19 18.15 33.61
C LEU A 90 2.91 17.97 35.12
N ARG A 91 3.92 18.32 35.94
CA ARG A 91 3.76 18.54 37.39
C ARG A 91 3.93 20.03 37.73
N VAL A 92 2.81 20.75 37.89
CA VAL A 92 2.78 22.09 38.49
C VAL A 92 1.92 22.06 39.76
N HIS A 93 2.40 22.71 40.82
CA HIS A 93 1.77 22.67 42.15
C HIS A 93 0.48 23.49 42.24
N ARG A 94 -0.51 22.95 42.97
CA ARG A 94 -1.54 23.76 43.62
C ARG A 94 -0.92 24.60 44.74
N ARG A 95 -0.88 25.92 44.56
CA ARG A 95 -1.10 26.91 45.63
C ARG A 95 -1.98 28.01 45.06
N GLY A 96 -2.73 28.70 45.90
CA GLY A 96 -3.61 29.77 45.43
C GLY A 96 -3.93 30.79 46.53
N ALA A 97 -5.00 31.53 46.27
CA ALA A 97 -5.73 32.44 47.16
C ALA A 97 -5.33 33.93 47.17
N LYS A 98 -6.40 34.73 46.95
CA LYS A 98 -6.72 36.09 47.43
C LYS A 98 -6.40 37.30 46.56
N GLU A 99 -7.40 38.18 46.54
CA GLU A 99 -7.50 39.38 45.72
C GLU A 99 -6.74 40.58 46.31
N ARG A 100 -6.60 41.64 45.51
CA ARG A 100 -6.92 43.00 45.97
C ARG A 100 -7.32 43.90 44.80
N VAL A 101 -8.24 44.82 45.06
CA VAL A 101 -8.82 45.75 44.07
C VAL A 101 -8.40 47.18 44.40
N MET A 102 -7.76 47.87 43.45
CA MET A 102 -7.73 49.34 43.21
C MET A 102 -6.61 49.65 42.19
N GLY A 103 -6.76 50.56 41.22
CA GLY A 103 -7.94 51.27 40.75
C GLY A 103 -7.61 52.55 39.95
N ARG A 104 -8.23 52.75 38.77
CA ARG A 104 -8.07 53.89 37.82
C ARG A 104 -6.64 54.04 37.23
N THR A 105 -6.44 54.32 35.94
CA THR A 105 -6.93 55.49 35.19
C THR A 105 -6.93 55.21 33.67
N PHE A 106 -7.77 55.91 32.89
CA PHE A 106 -7.79 55.80 31.43
C PHE A 106 -6.61 56.54 30.76
N PHE A 107 -6.03 55.93 29.73
CA PHE A 107 -5.37 56.64 28.63
C PHE A 107 -5.81 56.00 27.31
N TRP A 108 -6.34 56.81 26.39
CA TRP A 108 -6.51 56.40 25.00
C TRP A 108 -5.22 56.64 24.24
N LEU A 109 -4.69 55.60 23.61
CA LEU A 109 -3.59 55.70 22.66
C LEU A 109 -4.01 54.97 21.39
N ALA A 110 -4.23 55.73 20.32
CA ALA A 110 -4.67 55.20 19.04
C ALA A 110 -3.48 54.50 18.35
N ALA A 111 -3.35 53.19 18.56
CA ALA A 111 -2.44 52.37 17.77
C ALA A 111 -2.94 52.33 16.33
N MET A 112 -2.18 52.89 15.39
CA MET A 112 -2.40 52.62 13.97
C MET A 112 -2.16 51.14 13.71
N LEU A 113 -3.23 50.42 13.37
CA LEU A 113 -3.12 49.11 12.75
C LEU A 113 -2.53 49.29 11.35
N LEU A 114 -1.20 49.29 11.27
CA LEU A 114 -0.52 48.86 10.07
C LEU A 114 -0.92 47.41 9.84
N ALA A 115 -1.90 47.21 8.96
CA ALA A 115 -2.23 45.92 8.41
C ALA A 115 -1.04 45.48 7.54
N GLY A 116 -0.05 44.85 8.18
CA GLY A 116 0.86 43.98 7.47
C GLY A 116 0.01 42.94 6.76
N ALA A 117 0.05 42.93 5.43
CA ALA A 117 -0.38 41.75 4.70
C ALA A 117 0.37 40.55 5.29
N PRO A 118 -0.26 39.39 5.47
CA PRO A 118 0.49 38.20 5.82
C PRO A 118 1.61 38.07 4.78
N ALA A 119 2.85 37.91 5.25
CA ALA A 119 3.91 37.53 4.34
C ALA A 119 3.44 36.22 3.72
N SER A 120 3.23 36.22 2.40
CA SER A 120 3.09 34.95 1.69
C SER A 120 4.36 34.19 2.01
N ALA A 121 4.23 33.01 2.62
CA ALA A 121 5.24 31.99 2.39
C ALA A 121 5.41 31.92 0.87
N ALA A 122 6.65 31.98 0.40
CA ALA A 122 6.92 31.57 -0.96
C ALA A 122 6.61 30.07 -0.96
N GLN A 123 5.59 29.66 -1.70
CA GLN A 123 5.20 28.27 -1.86
C GLN A 123 6.46 27.48 -2.24
N ALA A 124 6.74 26.39 -1.52
CA ALA A 124 7.97 25.65 -1.75
C ALA A 124 7.94 25.06 -3.16
N GLU A 125 9.02 25.26 -3.89
CA GLU A 125 9.16 24.74 -5.25
C GLU A 125 9.67 23.30 -5.13
N ILE A 126 8.74 22.33 -5.06
CA ILE A 126 9.07 20.89 -4.99
C ILE A 126 9.98 20.56 -6.17
N LYS A 127 11.22 20.20 -5.87
CA LYS A 127 12.28 19.96 -6.85
C LYS A 127 12.71 18.52 -6.83
N SER A 128 13.09 18.02 -7.99
CA SER A 128 13.52 16.64 -8.15
C SER A 128 14.63 16.48 -9.18
N ALA A 129 15.44 15.43 -9.00
CA ALA A 129 16.31 14.87 -10.02
C ALA A 129 15.98 13.39 -10.23
N ARG A 130 16.21 12.88 -11.44
CA ARG A 130 15.64 11.61 -11.91
C ARG A 130 16.71 10.68 -12.48
N HIS A 131 16.94 9.57 -11.78
CA HIS A 131 18.05 8.66 -11.99
C HIS A 131 17.56 7.28 -12.48
N ASP A 132 18.39 6.59 -13.28
CA ASP A 132 18.18 5.18 -13.62
C ASP A 132 18.75 4.32 -12.48
N ILE A 133 17.91 3.54 -11.78
CA ILE A 133 18.37 2.52 -10.84
C ILE A 133 19.00 1.37 -11.63
N ASP A 134 18.23 0.78 -12.54
CA ASP A 134 18.70 -0.32 -13.40
C ASP A 134 17.71 -0.57 -14.57
N ARG A 135 18.19 -1.33 -15.56
CA ARG A 135 17.40 -1.94 -16.63
C ARG A 135 17.68 -3.46 -16.65
N PRO A 136 17.03 -4.25 -15.76
CA PRO A 136 17.19 -5.71 -15.70
C PRO A 136 16.65 -6.46 -16.93
N GLY A 137 16.03 -5.77 -17.89
CA GLY A 137 15.34 -6.34 -19.04
C GLY A 137 13.94 -6.85 -18.70
N GLY A 138 13.19 -7.33 -19.69
CA GLY A 138 11.86 -7.88 -19.46
C GLY A 138 10.78 -6.82 -19.25
N LYS A 139 9.82 -7.10 -18.38
CA LYS A 139 8.64 -6.27 -18.02
C LYS A 139 7.81 -6.96 -16.94
N GLN A 140 6.75 -6.29 -16.49
CA GLN A 140 5.82 -6.74 -15.44
C GLN A 140 6.55 -6.95 -14.12
N TYR A 141 7.13 -5.86 -13.62
CA TYR A 141 7.78 -5.81 -12.32
C TYR A 141 6.76 -5.53 -11.20
N GLY A 142 7.05 -6.02 -9.99
CA GLY A 142 6.22 -5.98 -8.79
C GLY A 142 7.05 -6.06 -7.51
N GLN A 143 6.41 -6.39 -6.37
CA GLN A 143 7.07 -6.70 -5.09
C GLN A 143 8.00 -5.59 -4.55
N THR A 144 7.55 -4.34 -4.58
CA THR A 144 8.40 -3.19 -4.21
C THR A 144 8.50 -2.95 -2.71
N SER A 145 9.71 -2.67 -2.24
CA SER A 145 10.00 -2.17 -0.88
C SER A 145 11.20 -1.20 -0.93
N LEU A 146 11.24 -0.25 0.01
CA LEU A 146 12.45 0.50 0.37
C LEU A 146 12.81 0.13 1.81
N VAL A 147 13.96 -0.51 2.00
CA VAL A 147 14.46 -1.01 3.30
C VAL A 147 15.97 -1.16 3.26
N ASP A 148 16.64 -0.92 4.39
CA ASP A 148 18.03 -1.35 4.61
C ASP A 148 18.10 -2.89 4.58
N VAL A 149 18.62 -3.48 3.49
CA VAL A 149 18.71 -4.93 3.30
C VAL A 149 19.97 -5.50 3.96
N ASP A 150 21.07 -4.74 4.01
CA ASP A 150 22.39 -5.28 4.36
C ASP A 150 23.13 -4.68 5.58
N LYS A 151 22.58 -3.60 6.15
CA LYS A 151 22.96 -2.94 7.42
C LYS A 151 24.25 -2.12 7.38
N ASP A 152 24.46 -1.36 6.32
CA ASP A 152 25.39 -0.23 6.31
C ASP A 152 24.71 1.13 6.55
N GLY A 153 23.42 1.27 6.27
CA GLY A 153 22.54 2.28 6.86
C GLY A 153 21.88 3.28 5.92
N ASP A 154 21.83 3.00 4.61
CA ASP A 154 20.93 3.66 3.66
C ASP A 154 19.78 2.71 3.23
N LEU A 155 18.94 3.11 2.26
CA LEU A 155 17.73 2.35 1.88
C LEU A 155 17.82 1.71 0.49
N ASP A 156 17.83 0.38 0.46
CA ASP A 156 17.83 -0.40 -0.78
C ASP A 156 16.43 -0.52 -1.38
N PHE A 157 16.37 -0.56 -2.72
CA PHE A 157 15.14 -0.82 -3.45
C PHE A 157 14.99 -2.32 -3.76
N ILE A 158 13.84 -2.91 -3.44
CA ILE A 158 13.48 -4.29 -3.85
C ILE A 158 12.48 -4.22 -5.02
N SER A 159 12.62 -5.11 -6.01
CA SER A 159 11.60 -5.32 -7.05
C SER A 159 11.77 -6.68 -7.74
N GLY A 160 10.67 -7.32 -8.14
CA GLY A 160 10.66 -8.65 -8.74
C GLY A 160 9.90 -8.77 -10.06
N GLU A 161 10.35 -9.68 -10.92
CA GLU A 161 9.68 -10.09 -12.16
C GLU A 161 8.40 -10.88 -11.84
N ASN A 162 7.31 -10.67 -12.58
CA ASN A 162 6.08 -11.48 -12.49
C ASN A 162 6.41 -12.98 -12.58
N ARG A 163 6.28 -13.68 -11.43
CA ARG A 163 6.60 -15.10 -11.23
C ARG A 163 8.05 -15.51 -11.59
N GLY A 164 8.94 -14.54 -11.71
CA GLY A 164 10.37 -14.67 -12.04
C GLY A 164 11.29 -14.29 -10.88
N ARG A 165 12.46 -13.73 -11.15
CA ARG A 165 13.47 -13.36 -10.14
C ARG A 165 13.01 -12.17 -9.30
N ILE A 166 13.41 -12.13 -8.03
CA ILE A 166 13.35 -10.91 -7.20
C ILE A 166 14.77 -10.37 -7.09
N PHE A 167 14.92 -9.06 -7.26
CA PHE A 167 16.16 -8.33 -7.11
C PHE A 167 16.09 -7.41 -5.90
N TRP A 168 17.26 -7.09 -5.35
CA TRP A 168 17.44 -5.89 -4.53
C TRP A 168 18.56 -5.05 -5.15
N TYR A 169 18.45 -3.73 -5.04
CA TYR A 169 19.35 -2.76 -5.64
C TYR A 169 20.02 -2.00 -4.51
N GLU A 170 21.30 -2.28 -4.32
CA GLU A 170 22.14 -1.66 -3.29
C GLU A 170 22.34 -0.17 -3.61
N TYR A 171 21.99 0.73 -2.70
CA TYR A 171 22.26 2.16 -2.90
C TYR A 171 23.76 2.45 -2.74
N GLN A 172 24.32 3.29 -3.62
CA GLN A 172 25.69 3.79 -3.48
C GLN A 172 25.84 5.21 -4.05
N GLY A 173 24.77 6.01 -3.99
CA GLY A 173 24.62 7.36 -4.58
C GLY A 173 23.59 7.41 -5.73
N PRO A 174 23.04 8.58 -6.09
CA PRO A 174 21.84 8.71 -6.94
C PRO A 174 21.93 8.01 -8.30
N ASP A 175 23.02 8.22 -9.03
CA ASP A 175 23.32 7.58 -10.33
C ASP A 175 23.98 6.19 -10.23
N LYS A 176 24.01 5.57 -9.05
CA LYS A 176 24.87 4.41 -8.78
C LYS A 176 24.24 3.39 -7.84
N TRP A 177 23.52 2.44 -8.43
CA TRP A 177 22.89 1.31 -7.75
C TRP A 177 23.56 -0.02 -8.14
N VAL A 178 23.64 -0.99 -7.24
CA VAL A 178 24.20 -2.34 -7.53
C VAL A 178 23.14 -3.42 -7.39
N ARG A 179 22.67 -3.96 -8.52
CA ARG A 179 21.67 -5.05 -8.54
C ARG A 179 22.24 -6.39 -8.06
N HIS A 180 21.62 -6.92 -7.01
CA HIS A 180 21.78 -8.29 -6.53
C HIS A 180 20.54 -9.14 -6.81
N VAL A 181 20.65 -10.47 -6.70
CA VAL A 181 19.52 -11.40 -6.84
C VAL A 181 19.06 -11.83 -5.45
N LEU A 182 17.91 -11.30 -5.01
CA LEU A 182 17.25 -11.69 -3.76
C LEU A 182 16.74 -13.14 -3.88
N ALA A 183 15.98 -13.44 -4.94
CA ALA A 183 15.40 -14.77 -5.15
C ALA A 183 15.34 -15.18 -6.62
N ALA A 184 15.41 -16.48 -6.89
CA ALA A 184 15.28 -17.02 -8.24
C ALA A 184 13.82 -17.15 -8.73
N LYS A 185 12.83 -17.13 -7.83
CA LYS A 185 11.41 -17.31 -8.18
C LYS A 185 10.40 -16.74 -7.17
N CYS A 186 9.68 -15.70 -7.58
CA CYS A 186 8.47 -15.18 -6.95
C CYS A 186 7.27 -16.13 -7.18
N PRO A 187 6.39 -16.37 -6.18
CA PRO A 187 5.15 -17.14 -6.38
C PRO A 187 3.97 -16.29 -6.88
N THR A 188 4.13 -14.96 -7.00
CA THR A 188 3.07 -14.01 -7.35
C THR A 188 3.46 -13.07 -8.51
N GLU A 189 2.58 -12.12 -8.87
CA GLU A 189 2.75 -11.23 -10.04
C GLU A 189 3.12 -9.82 -9.60
N VAL A 190 2.31 -9.23 -8.71
CA VAL A 190 2.52 -7.97 -7.98
C VAL A 190 2.33 -8.22 -6.48
N GLY A 191 2.50 -7.19 -5.64
CA GLY A 191 2.31 -7.29 -4.19
C GLY A 191 3.44 -8.02 -3.44
N GLY A 192 4.14 -7.28 -2.59
CA GLY A 192 5.11 -7.78 -1.63
C GLY A 192 5.34 -6.76 -0.53
N THR A 193 6.00 -7.17 0.55
CA THR A 193 6.38 -6.29 1.68
C THR A 193 7.69 -6.78 2.29
N ALA A 194 8.38 -5.91 3.02
CA ALA A 194 9.62 -6.26 3.72
C ALA A 194 9.44 -6.07 5.23
N ILE A 195 9.80 -7.09 6.01
CA ILE A 195 9.67 -7.16 7.48
C ILE A 195 10.68 -8.18 8.02
N ASP A 196 11.10 -8.09 9.27
CA ASP A 196 11.82 -9.17 9.97
C ASP A 196 10.81 -10.28 10.35
N VAL A 197 10.88 -11.45 9.70
CA VAL A 197 9.87 -12.52 9.83
C VAL A 197 10.22 -13.51 10.96
N ASP A 198 11.51 -13.76 11.23
CA ASP A 198 11.94 -14.71 12.27
C ASP A 198 12.61 -14.11 13.51
N SER A 199 12.64 -12.78 13.59
CA SER A 199 13.16 -11.98 14.70
C SER A 199 14.67 -12.18 14.94
N ASP A 200 15.46 -12.43 13.89
CA ASP A 200 16.92 -12.39 13.96
C ASP A 200 17.50 -10.97 13.76
N GLY A 201 16.63 -9.99 13.51
CA GLY A 201 16.94 -8.58 13.35
C GLY A 201 17.22 -8.17 11.91
N TRP A 202 17.27 -9.07 10.93
CA TRP A 202 17.45 -8.75 9.51
C TRP A 202 16.09 -8.59 8.81
N VAL A 203 16.03 -7.68 7.84
CA VAL A 203 14.82 -7.49 7.04
C VAL A 203 14.72 -8.62 6.01
N ASP A 204 13.65 -9.41 6.11
CA ASP A 204 13.23 -10.40 5.13
C ASP A 204 12.27 -9.77 4.11
N HIS A 205 11.97 -10.50 3.03
CA HIS A 205 10.99 -10.08 2.04
C HIS A 205 9.88 -11.12 1.91
N VAL A 206 8.62 -10.68 1.77
CA VAL A 206 7.47 -11.55 1.58
C VAL A 206 6.72 -11.18 0.30
N ALA A 207 6.47 -12.17 -0.55
CA ALA A 207 5.71 -11.99 -1.78
C ALA A 207 4.82 -13.19 -2.06
N GLY A 208 3.49 -12.97 -2.12
CA GLY A 208 2.52 -14.05 -2.25
C GLY A 208 2.63 -15.08 -1.12
N GLY A 209 2.57 -16.38 -1.44
CA GLY A 209 2.57 -17.47 -0.45
C GLY A 209 3.94 -17.89 0.10
N ALA A 210 5.00 -17.12 -0.16
CA ALA A 210 6.35 -17.42 0.32
C ALA A 210 7.03 -16.18 0.92
N TRP A 211 7.81 -16.41 1.97
CA TRP A 211 8.79 -15.45 2.47
C TRP A 211 10.19 -15.88 2.08
N PHE A 212 11.10 -14.91 2.05
CA PHE A 212 12.47 -15.05 1.63
C PHE A 212 13.32 -14.55 2.79
N ARG A 213 14.06 -15.47 3.42
CA ARG A 213 14.87 -15.19 4.59
C ARG A 213 16.22 -14.59 4.20
N ASN A 214 16.54 -13.41 4.72
CA ASN A 214 17.86 -12.80 4.65
C ASN A 214 18.87 -13.68 5.42
N THR A 215 20.07 -13.90 4.89
CA THR A 215 21.08 -14.73 5.57
C THR A 215 22.03 -13.90 6.47
N GLY A 216 21.83 -12.58 6.50
CA GLY A 216 22.80 -11.62 7.05
C GLY A 216 24.05 -11.47 6.18
N ARG A 217 23.96 -11.86 4.90
CA ARG A 217 25.01 -11.75 3.86
C ARG A 217 24.42 -11.52 2.46
N PRO A 218 23.44 -10.62 2.27
CA PRO A 218 22.69 -10.50 1.02
C PRO A 218 23.57 -10.08 -0.18
N ARG A 219 24.69 -9.39 0.08
CA ARG A 219 25.78 -9.07 -0.88
C ARG A 219 26.61 -10.29 -1.34
N GLN A 220 26.42 -11.48 -0.77
CA GLN A 220 27.20 -12.70 -1.10
C GLN A 220 26.36 -13.93 -1.45
N GLU A 221 25.15 -14.07 -0.90
CA GLU A 221 24.29 -15.23 -1.14
C GLU A 221 22.80 -14.83 -1.18
N PRO A 222 21.97 -15.47 -2.02
CA PRO A 222 20.55 -15.16 -2.15
C PRO A 222 19.75 -15.61 -0.93
N PHE A 223 18.56 -15.03 -0.77
CA PHE A 223 17.69 -15.28 0.38
C PHE A 223 17.14 -16.72 0.36
N THR A 224 16.94 -17.31 1.55
CA THR A 224 16.40 -18.67 1.68
C THR A 224 14.87 -18.65 1.64
N GLN A 225 14.28 -19.22 0.58
CA GLN A 225 12.82 -19.23 0.40
C GLN A 225 12.11 -20.25 1.29
N HIS A 226 11.03 -19.82 1.95
CA HIS A 226 10.13 -20.62 2.76
C HIS A 226 8.67 -20.42 2.30
N ASP A 227 7.93 -21.51 2.09
CA ASP A 227 6.48 -21.49 1.76
C ASP A 227 5.67 -21.57 3.06
N PHE A 228 4.81 -20.57 3.30
CA PHE A 228 4.00 -20.49 4.52
C PHE A 228 2.54 -20.94 4.29
N GLY A 229 2.22 -21.49 3.12
CA GLY A 229 0.88 -21.94 2.75
C GLY A 229 -0.11 -20.82 2.42
N GLY A 230 0.40 -19.66 1.99
CA GLY A 230 -0.37 -18.55 1.45
C GLY A 230 -0.74 -18.72 -0.03
N PHE A 231 -0.91 -17.62 -0.77
CA PHE A 231 -1.38 -17.63 -2.17
C PHE A 231 -0.83 -16.48 -3.01
N SER A 232 -1.06 -16.53 -4.33
CA SER A 232 -0.77 -15.39 -5.22
C SER A 232 -1.66 -14.21 -4.86
N THR A 233 -1.03 -13.09 -4.56
CA THR A 233 -1.65 -11.85 -4.06
C THR A 233 -1.57 -10.75 -5.12
N HIS A 234 -2.40 -9.73 -4.98
CA HIS A 234 -2.25 -8.47 -5.70
C HIS A 234 -1.50 -7.45 -4.85
N ASP A 235 -1.89 -7.33 -3.58
CA ASP A 235 -1.30 -6.44 -2.60
C ASP A 235 -1.02 -7.16 -1.29
N THR A 236 -0.10 -6.62 -0.49
CA THR A 236 0.23 -7.10 0.85
C THR A 236 0.69 -5.92 1.71
N VAL A 237 0.24 -5.88 2.96
CA VAL A 237 0.62 -4.90 3.98
C VAL A 237 0.94 -5.67 5.26
N ALA A 238 1.96 -5.24 5.99
CA ALA A 238 2.28 -5.78 7.31
C ALA A 238 1.73 -4.87 8.42
N ALA A 239 1.10 -5.45 9.44
CA ALA A 239 0.51 -4.75 10.58
C ALA A 239 0.26 -5.74 11.73
N ASP A 240 0.26 -5.29 12.98
CA ASP A 240 -0.19 -6.10 14.12
C ASP A 240 -1.72 -6.19 14.10
N ILE A 241 -2.29 -7.35 13.74
CA ILE A 241 -3.74 -7.52 13.55
C ILE A 241 -4.41 -8.16 14.77
N ASP A 242 -3.66 -8.87 15.60
CA ASP A 242 -4.17 -9.45 16.86
C ASP A 242 -3.66 -8.77 18.14
N GLY A 243 -2.92 -7.67 18.04
CA GLY A 243 -2.47 -6.85 19.16
C GLY A 243 -1.52 -7.59 20.11
N ASP A 244 -0.70 -8.53 19.61
CA ASP A 244 0.31 -9.25 20.40
C ASP A 244 1.73 -8.64 20.33
N GLY A 245 1.91 -7.58 19.55
CA GLY A 245 3.15 -6.81 19.42
C GLY A 245 4.09 -7.30 18.32
N ARG A 246 3.61 -8.14 17.39
CA ARG A 246 4.33 -8.55 16.17
C ARG A 246 3.53 -8.17 14.93
N LEU A 247 4.23 -8.02 13.81
CA LEU A 247 3.57 -7.78 12.52
C LEU A 247 3.02 -9.10 11.95
N ASP A 248 1.74 -9.10 11.61
CA ASP A 248 1.08 -10.06 10.75
C ASP A 248 1.06 -9.55 9.30
N LEU A 249 0.55 -10.38 8.36
CA LEU A 249 0.36 -9.95 6.96
C LEU A 249 -1.11 -9.91 6.56
N VAL A 250 -1.56 -8.77 6.04
CA VAL A 250 -2.84 -8.63 5.33
C VAL A 250 -2.59 -8.76 3.83
N MET A 251 -3.33 -9.65 3.16
CA MET A 251 -3.16 -10.00 1.75
C MET A 251 -4.48 -9.87 0.98
N MET A 252 -4.46 -9.13 -0.13
CA MET A 252 -5.58 -9.02 -1.08
C MET A 252 -5.31 -9.88 -2.31
N SER A 253 -6.15 -10.87 -2.60
CA SER A 253 -6.06 -11.69 -3.81
C SER A 253 -7.36 -11.73 -4.62
N ASP A 254 -7.26 -11.37 -5.91
CA ASP A 254 -8.26 -11.49 -6.99
C ASP A 254 -9.06 -12.81 -7.01
N LYS A 255 -8.52 -13.87 -6.39
CA LYS A 255 -9.05 -15.25 -6.47
C LYS A 255 -9.41 -15.85 -5.11
N VAL A 256 -8.85 -15.34 -4.01
CA VAL A 256 -9.02 -15.94 -2.66
C VAL A 256 -9.76 -15.00 -1.70
N GLY A 257 -9.69 -13.69 -1.91
CA GLY A 257 -10.28 -12.69 -1.03
C GLY A 257 -9.25 -11.84 -0.29
N LEU A 258 -9.75 -11.01 0.61
CA LEU A 258 -8.98 -10.31 1.64
C LEU A 258 -8.83 -11.24 2.85
N ARG A 259 -7.59 -11.50 3.24
CA ARG A 259 -7.27 -12.35 4.40
C ARG A 259 -6.10 -11.76 5.17
N TRP A 260 -5.98 -12.10 6.45
CA TRP A 260 -4.75 -11.88 7.21
C TRP A 260 -4.13 -13.20 7.66
N PHE A 261 -2.81 -13.17 7.92
CA PHE A 261 -2.01 -14.33 8.28
C PHE A 261 -1.18 -14.06 9.54
N ARG A 262 -1.40 -14.86 10.58
CA ARG A 262 -0.60 -14.83 11.81
C ARG A 262 0.76 -15.51 11.56
N ILE A 263 1.85 -14.78 11.71
CA ILE A 263 3.20 -15.36 11.53
C ILE A 263 3.42 -16.47 12.57
N ALA A 264 3.77 -17.67 12.09
CA ALA A 264 3.96 -18.81 12.97
C ALA A 264 5.25 -18.66 13.81
N LYS A 265 5.20 -19.09 15.09
CA LYS A 265 6.35 -19.04 16.02
C LYS A 265 7.60 -19.78 15.53
N ASP A 266 7.42 -20.77 14.66
CA ASP A 266 8.46 -21.21 13.72
C ASP A 266 7.95 -20.78 12.34
N PRO A 267 8.45 -19.68 11.75
CA PRO A 267 7.89 -19.12 10.52
C PRO A 267 8.20 -19.99 9.30
N THR A 268 9.04 -21.03 9.43
CA THR A 268 9.23 -22.05 8.39
C THR A 268 8.07 -23.05 8.31
N GLN A 269 7.14 -23.03 9.27
CA GLN A 269 5.89 -23.77 9.24
C GLN A 269 4.79 -22.99 8.51
N ARG A 270 3.66 -23.67 8.23
CA ARG A 270 2.46 -23.04 7.70
C ARG A 270 1.89 -22.02 8.69
N TRP A 271 1.55 -20.82 8.21
CA TRP A 271 0.93 -19.75 8.99
C TRP A 271 -0.59 -19.93 9.09
N GLU A 272 -1.19 -19.41 10.15
CA GLU A 272 -2.64 -19.43 10.33
C GLU A 272 -3.29 -18.31 9.51
N SER A 273 -4.37 -18.58 8.79
CA SER A 273 -5.01 -17.61 7.89
C SER A 273 -6.48 -17.38 8.23
N HIS A 274 -6.86 -16.12 8.42
CA HIS A 274 -8.23 -15.70 8.76
C HIS A 274 -8.86 -14.93 7.59
N GLU A 275 -10.16 -15.09 7.36
CA GLU A 275 -10.88 -14.42 6.27
C GLU A 275 -11.50 -13.10 6.76
N ILE A 276 -11.21 -12.01 6.05
CA ILE A 276 -11.77 -10.68 6.33
C ILE A 276 -12.93 -10.40 5.38
N GLY A 277 -12.76 -10.68 4.08
CA GLY A 277 -13.83 -10.43 3.10
C GLY A 277 -13.50 -10.73 1.63
N PRO A 278 -14.38 -10.31 0.70
CA PRO A 278 -14.33 -10.73 -0.70
C PRO A 278 -13.17 -10.13 -1.49
N ALA A 279 -12.87 -10.79 -2.62
CA ALA A 279 -11.81 -10.40 -3.56
C ALA A 279 -12.19 -9.17 -4.39
N VAL A 280 -11.21 -8.31 -4.62
CA VAL A 280 -11.18 -7.25 -5.64
C VAL A 280 -9.81 -7.27 -6.32
N HIS A 281 -9.63 -6.48 -7.38
CA HIS A 281 -8.33 -6.37 -8.05
C HIS A 281 -7.50 -5.25 -7.41
N GLY A 282 -6.81 -5.58 -6.31
CA GLY A 282 -5.93 -4.69 -5.57
C GLY A 282 -6.60 -3.67 -4.65
N GLY A 283 -5.78 -3.04 -3.82
CA GLY A 283 -6.21 -2.02 -2.84
C GLY A 283 -6.48 -2.58 -1.45
N VAL A 284 -5.51 -2.37 -0.56
CA VAL A 284 -5.63 -2.61 0.88
C VAL A 284 -4.78 -1.60 1.67
N ALA A 285 -5.27 -1.16 2.83
CA ALA A 285 -4.52 -0.41 3.83
C ALA A 285 -5.01 -0.80 5.23
N VAL A 286 -4.23 -0.52 6.27
CA VAL A 286 -4.50 -0.92 7.66
C VAL A 286 -4.29 0.27 8.60
N GLY A 287 -5.12 0.41 9.62
CA GLY A 287 -5.01 1.40 10.70
C GLY A 287 -6.32 1.51 11.49
N ASP A 288 -6.27 2.08 12.69
CA ASP A 288 -7.43 2.28 13.58
C ASP A 288 -8.39 3.35 13.00
N LEU A 289 -9.53 2.94 12.44
CA LEU A 289 -10.52 3.82 11.79
C LEU A 289 -11.69 4.15 12.72
N ASP A 290 -12.00 3.22 13.62
CA ASP A 290 -12.97 3.41 14.69
C ASP A 290 -12.45 4.38 15.76
N GLY A 291 -11.17 4.33 16.14
CA GLY A 291 -10.65 5.01 17.31
C GLY A 291 -10.94 4.25 18.61
N ASP A 292 -10.82 2.92 18.59
CA ASP A 292 -10.81 2.07 19.78
C ASP A 292 -9.41 1.54 20.14
N GLY A 293 -8.47 1.61 19.19
CA GLY A 293 -7.06 1.23 19.32
C GLY A 293 -6.68 -0.09 18.63
N ASP A 294 -7.64 -0.80 18.03
CA ASP A 294 -7.39 -2.04 17.28
C ASP A 294 -7.18 -1.77 15.77
N ALA A 295 -6.60 -2.74 15.04
CA ALA A 295 -6.17 -2.54 13.65
C ALA A 295 -7.25 -2.91 12.61
N ASP A 296 -7.95 -1.91 12.07
CA ASP A 296 -8.95 -2.06 11.01
C ASP A 296 -8.33 -2.15 9.60
N VAL A 297 -9.11 -2.63 8.61
CA VAL A 297 -8.63 -2.81 7.23
C VAL A 297 -9.52 -2.07 6.21
N VAL A 298 -8.93 -1.13 5.45
CA VAL A 298 -9.58 -0.47 4.30
C VAL A 298 -9.44 -1.33 3.05
N ARG A 299 -10.52 -1.45 2.26
CA ARG A 299 -10.55 -2.18 0.98
C ARG A 299 -11.44 -1.49 -0.05
N SER A 300 -10.90 -0.44 -0.65
CA SER A 300 -11.45 0.35 -1.76
C SER A 300 -12.78 1.08 -1.48
N ASN A 301 -13.89 0.36 -1.30
CA ASN A 301 -15.24 0.90 -1.18
C ASN A 301 -15.94 0.57 0.16
N MET A 302 -15.16 0.06 1.11
CA MET A 302 -15.57 -0.24 2.48
C MET A 302 -14.33 -0.44 3.35
N TRP A 303 -14.54 -0.39 4.66
CA TRP A 303 -13.59 -0.86 5.66
C TRP A 303 -14.16 -2.03 6.45
N PHE A 304 -13.29 -2.71 7.18
CA PHE A 304 -13.61 -3.84 8.05
C PHE A 304 -13.14 -3.53 9.47
N GLU A 305 -14.09 -3.41 10.40
CA GLU A 305 -13.86 -3.19 11.83
C GLU A 305 -13.33 -4.46 12.48
N ASN A 306 -12.19 -4.38 13.18
CA ASN A 306 -11.58 -5.50 13.93
C ASN A 306 -12.30 -5.71 15.27
N ALA A 307 -13.60 -6.03 15.21
CA ALA A 307 -14.58 -6.00 16.31
C ALA A 307 -14.34 -6.98 17.50
N ASP A 308 -13.14 -7.55 17.63
CA ASP A 308 -12.65 -8.16 18.86
C ASP A 308 -11.16 -7.93 19.17
N GLY A 309 -10.51 -7.04 18.43
CA GLY A 309 -9.09 -6.69 18.54
C GLY A 309 -8.12 -7.82 18.26
N LYS A 310 -8.61 -8.97 17.80
CA LYS A 310 -7.84 -10.22 17.70
C LYS A 310 -7.90 -10.82 16.30
N GLY A 311 -8.39 -10.02 15.33
CA GLY A 311 -8.59 -10.37 13.93
C GLY A 311 -9.57 -11.52 13.70
N ALA A 312 -10.37 -11.90 14.71
CA ALA A 312 -11.20 -13.10 14.70
C ALA A 312 -12.69 -12.79 14.47
N LYS A 313 -13.11 -11.52 14.58
CA LYS A 313 -14.41 -11.01 14.12
C LYS A 313 -14.21 -9.74 13.30
N TRP A 314 -14.97 -9.63 12.22
CA TRP A 314 -14.93 -8.47 11.31
C TRP A 314 -16.35 -7.96 11.04
N VAL A 315 -16.56 -6.64 11.06
CA VAL A 315 -17.83 -5.99 10.66
C VAL A 315 -17.60 -5.15 9.40
N GLU A 316 -18.44 -5.34 8.37
CA GLU A 316 -18.27 -4.68 7.07
C GLU A 316 -18.98 -3.31 7.00
N HIS A 317 -18.21 -2.22 6.92
CA HIS A 317 -18.73 -0.85 6.84
C HIS A 317 -18.71 -0.30 5.41
N LYS A 318 -19.88 -0.34 4.76
CA LYS A 318 -20.05 -0.09 3.32
C LYS A 318 -20.41 1.36 3.01
N ASN A 319 -19.60 2.29 3.51
CA ASN A 319 -19.85 3.73 3.51
C ASN A 319 -18.78 4.58 2.76
N ILE A 320 -17.90 3.96 1.96
CA ILE A 320 -16.89 4.66 1.14
C ILE A 320 -17.28 4.56 -0.34
N ASP A 321 -17.77 5.67 -0.94
CA ASP A 321 -18.25 5.70 -2.34
C ASP A 321 -17.10 5.90 -3.35
N PHE A 322 -16.26 4.87 -3.49
CA PHE A 322 -15.03 4.93 -4.29
C PHE A 322 -14.72 3.63 -5.06
N GLY A 323 -13.80 3.68 -6.02
CA GLY A 323 -13.33 2.53 -6.78
C GLY A 323 -14.29 2.06 -7.89
N GLN A 324 -15.02 2.96 -8.53
CA GLN A 324 -15.83 2.72 -9.76
C GLN A 324 -16.48 1.32 -9.90
N PRO A 325 -17.58 1.02 -9.17
CA PRO A 325 -18.25 -0.30 -9.20
C PRO A 325 -18.72 -0.78 -10.60
N GLY A 326 -18.88 0.13 -11.57
CA GLY A 326 -19.22 -0.17 -12.96
C GLY A 326 -18.05 -0.12 -13.95
N GLY A 327 -16.81 0.00 -13.48
CA GLY A 327 -15.60 0.14 -14.29
C GLY A 327 -15.15 -1.14 -15.00
N SER A 328 -14.04 -1.06 -15.74
CA SER A 328 -13.39 -2.22 -16.36
C SER A 328 -12.76 -3.17 -15.33
N MET A 329 -12.15 -2.60 -14.28
CA MET A 329 -11.64 -3.30 -13.11
C MET A 329 -12.30 -2.70 -11.86
N PRO A 330 -13.47 -3.20 -11.43
CA PRO A 330 -14.19 -2.65 -10.29
C PRO A 330 -13.39 -2.77 -8.99
N PHE A 331 -13.42 -1.70 -8.20
CA PHE A 331 -12.79 -1.55 -6.90
C PHE A 331 -11.25 -1.61 -6.90
N THR A 332 -10.59 -1.38 -8.02
CA THR A 332 -9.12 -1.22 -8.07
C THR A 332 -8.70 0.14 -7.52
N THR A 333 -7.99 0.15 -6.39
CA THR A 333 -7.49 1.36 -5.74
C THR A 333 -6.09 1.16 -5.14
N ARG A 334 -5.44 2.25 -4.74
CA ARG A 334 -4.39 2.25 -3.72
C ARG A 334 -4.87 3.14 -2.57
N ALA A 335 -4.64 2.73 -1.32
CA ALA A 335 -5.09 3.46 -0.13
C ALA A 335 -3.97 3.63 0.92
N ARG A 336 -4.13 4.62 1.79
CA ARG A 336 -3.35 4.84 3.03
C ARG A 336 -4.32 5.29 4.14
N VAL A 337 -4.02 4.90 5.38
CA VAL A 337 -4.76 5.30 6.58
C VAL A 337 -3.82 6.18 7.41
N VAL A 338 -4.20 7.44 7.66
CA VAL A 338 -3.36 8.43 8.36
C VAL A 338 -4.20 9.65 8.77
N ASP A 339 -3.86 10.31 9.87
CA ASP A 339 -4.40 11.62 10.26
C ASP A 339 -3.83 12.73 9.35
N VAL A 340 -4.60 13.16 8.35
CA VAL A 340 -4.17 14.13 7.32
C VAL A 340 -4.32 15.57 7.82
N ASN A 341 -5.33 15.81 8.65
CA ASN A 341 -5.64 17.16 9.14
C ASN A 341 -5.07 17.47 10.52
N LYS A 342 -4.36 16.51 11.15
CA LYS A 342 -3.75 16.61 12.48
C LYS A 342 -4.78 16.89 13.59
N ASP A 343 -5.95 16.25 13.54
CA ASP A 343 -7.02 16.36 14.55
C ASP A 343 -7.09 15.18 15.54
N GLY A 344 -6.27 14.15 15.33
CA GLY A 344 -6.15 12.96 16.19
C GLY A 344 -7.00 11.76 15.74
N ARG A 345 -7.52 11.78 14.51
CA ARG A 345 -8.33 10.71 13.91
C ARG A 345 -7.69 10.25 12.61
N ASN A 346 -7.68 8.94 12.35
CA ASN A 346 -7.17 8.46 11.07
C ASN A 346 -8.20 8.66 9.96
N ASP A 347 -7.78 9.31 8.89
CA ASP A 347 -8.51 9.46 7.63
C ASP A 347 -8.06 8.41 6.60
N ILE A 348 -8.67 8.44 5.41
CA ILE A 348 -8.26 7.60 4.27
C ILE A 348 -7.85 8.49 3.08
N ILE A 349 -6.59 8.38 2.65
CA ILE A 349 -6.17 8.84 1.30
C ILE A 349 -6.32 7.67 0.34
N ILE A 350 -6.91 7.90 -0.83
CA ILE A 350 -7.21 6.84 -1.81
C ILE A 350 -7.18 7.33 -3.26
N VAL A 351 -6.66 6.50 -4.17
CA VAL A 351 -6.59 6.74 -5.62
C VAL A 351 -7.16 5.56 -6.42
N GLU A 352 -7.73 5.83 -7.60
CA GLU A 352 -8.29 4.80 -8.49
C GLU A 352 -7.30 4.35 -9.59
N CYS A 353 -7.10 3.04 -9.74
CA CYS A 353 -6.23 2.43 -10.76
C CYS A 353 -7.02 1.55 -11.77
N ASP A 354 -6.36 1.09 -12.83
CA ASP A 354 -6.91 0.28 -13.95
C ASP A 354 -8.23 0.78 -14.57
N THR A 355 -8.41 2.10 -14.54
CA THR A 355 -9.57 2.80 -15.08
C THR A 355 -9.18 3.71 -16.26
N LYS A 356 -10.18 4.38 -16.85
CA LYS A 356 -10.05 5.33 -17.97
C LYS A 356 -10.08 6.78 -17.49
N VAL A 357 -10.65 7.00 -16.31
CA VAL A 357 -10.70 8.25 -15.56
C VAL A 357 -10.47 7.83 -14.12
N CYS A 358 -9.46 8.38 -13.47
CA CYS A 358 -9.09 8.07 -12.09
C CYS A 358 -9.31 9.30 -11.21
N ARG A 359 -9.55 9.06 -9.93
CA ARG A 359 -9.67 10.10 -8.91
C ARG A 359 -8.58 9.92 -7.86
N ALA A 360 -8.14 11.03 -7.28
CA ALA A 360 -7.41 11.07 -6.02
C ALA A 360 -8.29 11.79 -4.98
N ALA A 361 -8.47 11.20 -3.81
CA ALA A 361 -9.38 11.71 -2.80
C ALA A 361 -8.86 11.48 -1.37
N TRP A 362 -9.27 12.40 -0.48
CA TRP A 362 -9.15 12.30 0.95
C TRP A 362 -10.55 12.12 1.55
N PHE A 363 -10.75 11.10 2.37
CA PHE A 363 -11.98 10.88 3.13
C PHE A 363 -11.71 11.21 4.60
N GLU A 364 -12.14 12.41 5.01
CA GLU A 364 -12.06 12.91 6.38
C GLU A 364 -13.01 12.10 7.28
N ASN A 365 -12.49 11.56 8.39
CA ASN A 365 -13.20 10.75 9.39
C ASN A 365 -14.05 11.64 10.30
N ALA A 366 -15.13 12.20 9.74
CA ALA A 366 -15.84 13.34 10.31
C ALA A 366 -16.47 13.08 11.68
N ASP A 367 -16.80 11.82 12.03
CA ASP A 367 -17.22 11.42 13.38
C ASP A 367 -16.14 10.74 14.24
N GLY A 368 -14.99 10.38 13.67
CA GLY A 368 -13.93 9.66 14.41
C GLY A 368 -14.36 8.29 14.91
N LYS A 369 -15.27 7.64 14.16
CA LYS A 369 -15.79 6.29 14.37
C LYS A 369 -15.96 5.53 13.04
N GLY A 370 -15.31 5.99 11.98
CA GLY A 370 -15.40 5.45 10.62
C GLY A 370 -16.83 5.42 10.04
N GLY A 371 -17.79 6.11 10.67
CA GLY A 371 -19.22 6.05 10.36
C GLY A 371 -19.64 7.10 9.33
N GLN A 372 -19.04 8.30 9.42
CA GLN A 372 -19.32 9.44 8.55
C GLN A 372 -18.05 9.93 7.89
N TRP A 373 -17.91 9.63 6.60
CA TRP A 373 -16.81 10.11 5.77
C TRP A 373 -17.19 11.37 5.00
N LYS A 374 -16.30 12.36 4.97
CA LYS A 374 -16.41 13.55 4.12
C LYS A 374 -15.33 13.49 3.04
N MET A 375 -15.74 13.23 1.80
CA MET A 375 -14.84 13.15 0.65
C MET A 375 -14.44 14.54 0.16
N HIS A 376 -13.14 14.79 0.11
CA HIS A 376 -12.49 15.88 -0.61
C HIS A 376 -11.80 15.30 -1.85
N LEU A 377 -12.04 15.88 -3.02
CA LEU A 377 -11.43 15.44 -4.28
C LEU A 377 -10.15 16.27 -4.51
N LEU A 378 -8.99 15.61 -4.51
CA LEU A 378 -7.70 16.23 -4.83
C LEU A 378 -7.57 16.42 -6.35
N ALA A 379 -7.90 15.36 -7.12
CA ALA A 379 -7.86 15.39 -8.58
C ALA A 379 -8.85 14.42 -9.22
N GLU A 380 -9.27 14.73 -10.44
CA GLU A 380 -9.80 13.77 -11.42
C GLU A 380 -8.95 13.86 -12.69
N LYS A 381 -8.43 12.72 -13.16
CA LYS A 381 -7.50 12.61 -14.28
C LYS A 381 -7.99 11.59 -15.30
N LYS A 382 -7.63 11.76 -16.57
CA LYS A 382 -7.92 10.79 -17.63
C LYS A 382 -6.88 9.64 -17.62
N GLY A 383 -7.05 8.69 -16.71
CA GLY A 383 -6.14 7.55 -16.64
C GLY A 383 -6.31 6.56 -15.49
N ASP A 384 -5.16 6.08 -15.01
CA ASP A 384 -4.94 5.15 -13.91
C ASP A 384 -3.83 5.69 -12.99
N LEU A 385 -4.14 5.96 -11.72
CA LEU A 385 -3.17 6.39 -10.70
C LEU A 385 -2.68 5.15 -9.94
N HIS A 386 -1.51 4.63 -10.33
CA HIS A 386 -1.13 3.24 -10.03
C HIS A 386 -0.17 3.08 -8.82
N SER A 387 0.05 4.18 -8.09
CA SER A 387 0.91 4.26 -6.90
C SER A 387 0.27 5.20 -5.88
N LEU A 388 0.64 5.07 -4.60
CA LEU A 388 0.24 6.03 -3.58
C LEU A 388 1.29 6.10 -2.46
N CYS A 389 1.84 7.28 -2.25
CA CYS A 389 2.65 7.63 -1.09
C CYS A 389 2.05 8.88 -0.44
N VAL A 390 2.18 8.99 0.88
CA VAL A 390 1.71 10.15 1.66
C VAL A 390 2.82 10.51 2.62
N ALA A 391 3.36 11.72 2.50
CA ALA A 391 4.56 12.17 3.19
C ALA A 391 4.70 13.70 3.12
N ASP A 392 5.60 14.24 3.92
CA ASP A 392 6.08 15.62 3.89
C ASP A 392 7.04 15.79 2.70
N PHE A 393 6.54 16.18 1.52
CA PHE A 393 7.31 16.17 0.26
C PHE A 393 7.95 17.51 -0.07
N ASP A 394 7.32 18.64 0.29
CA ASP A 394 7.92 19.97 0.14
C ASP A 394 8.85 20.36 1.32
N GLY A 395 8.61 19.75 2.48
CA GLY A 395 9.39 19.90 3.69
C GLY A 395 8.84 20.88 4.73
N ASP A 396 7.61 21.40 4.60
CA ASP A 396 6.95 22.28 5.57
C ASP A 396 6.59 21.59 6.90
N GLY A 397 6.43 20.26 6.88
CA GLY A 397 6.09 19.43 8.04
C GLY A 397 4.63 19.01 8.14
N ASP A 398 3.81 19.14 7.08
CA ASP A 398 2.53 18.45 6.95
C ASP A 398 2.54 17.19 6.06
N LEU A 399 1.46 16.87 5.34
CA LEU A 399 1.30 15.59 4.64
C LEU A 399 0.67 15.80 3.26
N ASP A 400 1.53 15.69 2.27
CA ASP A 400 1.23 15.74 0.84
C ASP A 400 0.90 14.34 0.30
N VAL A 401 0.34 14.28 -0.91
CA VAL A 401 -0.02 13.02 -1.58
C VAL A 401 0.72 12.87 -2.90
N PHE A 402 1.53 11.82 -3.05
CA PHE A 402 2.16 11.45 -4.31
C PHE A 402 1.40 10.34 -5.05
N SER A 403 1.27 10.49 -6.37
CA SER A 403 0.87 9.40 -7.27
C SER A 403 1.37 9.61 -8.70
N CYS A 404 1.36 8.55 -9.52
CA CYS A 404 1.88 8.57 -10.89
C CYS A 404 0.97 7.83 -11.87
N GLU A 405 0.97 8.28 -13.13
CA GLU A 405 0.19 7.66 -14.20
C GLU A 405 0.78 6.33 -14.66
N GLY A 406 -0.10 5.32 -14.73
CA GLY A 406 0.26 3.92 -14.89
C GLY A 406 0.29 3.39 -16.33
N PRO A 407 0.25 2.06 -16.49
CA PRO A 407 0.33 1.40 -17.78
C PRO A 407 -0.85 1.67 -18.73
N LEU A 408 -2.04 2.09 -18.26
CA LEU A 408 -3.19 2.28 -19.15
C LEU A 408 -3.20 3.64 -19.85
N SER A 409 -2.53 4.65 -19.30
CA SER A 409 -2.82 6.05 -19.62
C SER A 409 -1.58 6.96 -19.73
N GLY A 410 -1.87 8.26 -19.70
CA GLY A 410 -1.01 9.39 -20.03
C GLY A 410 -1.91 10.58 -20.32
N SER A 411 -1.88 11.60 -19.46
CA SER A 411 -2.69 12.83 -19.60
C SER A 411 -1.86 14.09 -19.88
N GLY A 412 -0.53 13.99 -19.80
CA GLY A 412 0.39 15.06 -20.14
C GLY A 412 0.47 15.38 -21.65
N PRO A 413 1.31 16.36 -22.03
CA PRO A 413 1.55 16.74 -23.42
C PRO A 413 1.84 15.53 -24.31
N GLU A 414 1.24 15.51 -25.50
CA GLU A 414 1.36 14.40 -26.48
C GLU A 414 0.89 13.01 -25.97
N GLY A 415 0.27 12.94 -24.79
CA GLY A 415 -0.14 11.68 -24.16
C GLY A 415 0.95 11.02 -23.30
N LYS A 416 1.98 11.79 -22.89
CA LYS A 416 2.97 11.36 -21.90
C LYS A 416 2.32 11.08 -20.53
N ARG A 417 2.98 10.25 -19.72
CA ARG A 417 2.64 10.04 -18.30
C ARG A 417 3.11 11.22 -17.47
N LEU A 418 2.34 11.57 -16.46
CA LEU A 418 2.71 12.55 -15.43
C LEU A 418 2.82 11.89 -14.06
N TRP A 419 3.73 12.41 -13.23
CA TRP A 419 3.81 12.12 -11.81
C TRP A 419 3.44 13.37 -11.03
N TYR A 420 2.66 13.21 -9.98
CA TYR A 420 2.03 14.29 -9.24
C TYR A 420 2.42 14.25 -7.76
N VAL A 421 2.68 15.43 -7.19
CA VAL A 421 2.51 15.66 -5.75
C VAL A 421 1.37 16.65 -5.58
N TRP A 422 0.41 16.32 -4.71
CA TRP A 422 -0.60 17.26 -4.24
C TRP A 422 -0.17 17.80 -2.88
N GLU A 423 0.24 19.08 -2.85
CA GLU A 423 0.73 19.81 -1.68
C GLU A 423 -0.43 20.28 -0.79
N ASN A 424 -0.38 20.02 0.51
CA ASN A 424 -1.48 20.25 1.46
C ASN A 424 -1.41 21.66 2.11
N LEU A 425 -1.56 22.70 1.28
CA LEU A 425 -1.41 24.15 1.55
C LEU A 425 -1.93 24.76 2.89
N ASP A 426 -2.69 24.07 3.74
CA ASP A 426 -3.06 24.49 5.11
C ASP A 426 -2.75 23.49 6.23
N GLY A 427 -2.13 22.35 5.95
CA GLY A 427 -1.90 21.26 6.90
C GLY A 427 -3.16 20.74 7.56
N LYS A 428 -4.30 20.89 6.88
CA LYS A 428 -5.65 20.57 7.31
C LYS A 428 -6.45 19.87 6.21
N GLY A 429 -5.83 19.58 5.05
CA GLY A 429 -6.44 19.00 3.86
C GLY A 429 -7.51 19.89 3.20
N GLY A 430 -7.65 21.15 3.61
CA GLY A 430 -8.70 22.06 3.16
C GLY A 430 -8.40 22.72 1.81
N ARG A 431 -7.12 22.79 1.43
CA ARG A 431 -6.64 23.33 0.17
C ARG A 431 -5.44 22.50 -0.32
N TRP A 432 -5.43 22.20 -1.62
CA TRP A 432 -4.35 21.45 -2.25
C TRP A 432 -3.82 22.21 -3.47
N ALA A 433 -2.51 22.20 -3.69
CA ALA A 433 -1.90 22.54 -4.98
C ALA A 433 -1.48 21.26 -5.71
N GLU A 434 -1.44 21.26 -7.04
CA GLU A 434 -0.95 20.15 -7.84
C GLU A 434 0.38 20.52 -8.51
N HIS A 435 1.42 19.73 -8.25
CA HIS A 435 2.72 19.83 -8.89
C HIS A 435 2.96 18.63 -9.80
N VAL A 436 3.49 18.87 -10.99
CA VAL A 436 3.99 17.82 -11.87
C VAL A 436 5.49 17.65 -11.62
N VAL A 437 5.87 16.59 -10.90
CA VAL A 437 7.25 16.34 -10.46
C VAL A 437 8.07 15.47 -11.42
N LEU A 438 7.41 14.84 -12.40
CA LEU A 438 8.07 14.16 -13.53
C LEU A 438 7.12 14.04 -14.74
N GLU A 439 7.67 14.10 -15.95
CA GLU A 439 6.94 13.90 -17.22
C GLU A 439 7.62 12.82 -18.08
N GLY A 440 6.82 11.92 -18.66
CA GLY A 440 7.23 10.93 -19.67
C GLY A 440 7.24 9.48 -19.18
N GLU A 441 7.57 9.27 -17.90
CA GLU A 441 7.87 7.95 -17.33
C GLU A 441 6.64 7.24 -16.74
N GLU A 442 6.54 5.92 -16.92
CA GLU A 442 5.47 5.08 -16.36
C GLU A 442 5.85 4.58 -14.96
N GLY A 443 5.02 4.87 -13.95
CA GLY A 443 5.22 4.40 -12.58
C GLY A 443 4.10 3.48 -12.10
N HIS A 444 4.44 2.45 -11.33
CA HIS A 444 3.51 1.46 -10.80
C HIS A 444 4.09 0.83 -9.53
N GLU A 445 3.38 0.92 -8.40
CA GLU A 445 3.92 0.59 -7.08
C GLU A 445 5.18 1.41 -6.77
N ALA A 446 5.03 2.72 -6.70
CA ALA A 446 6.01 3.58 -6.07
C ALA A 446 6.02 3.37 -4.55
N VAL A 447 7.20 3.53 -3.97
CA VAL A 447 7.51 3.54 -2.54
C VAL A 447 8.37 4.77 -2.27
N ALA A 448 8.24 5.38 -1.08
CA ALA A 448 8.85 6.67 -0.77
C ALA A 448 9.44 6.68 0.65
N ALA A 449 10.63 7.27 0.80
CA ALA A 449 11.39 7.43 2.04
C ALA A 449 12.59 8.37 1.81
N ASP A 450 13.26 8.80 2.87
CA ASP A 450 14.60 9.43 2.83
C ASP A 450 15.63 8.36 2.41
N VAL A 451 16.08 8.34 1.15
CA VAL A 451 16.92 7.24 0.62
C VAL A 451 18.41 7.53 0.77
N ASP A 452 18.85 8.77 0.58
CA ASP A 452 20.27 9.16 0.66
C ASP A 452 20.69 9.72 2.04
N GLY A 453 19.73 10.03 2.92
CA GLY A 453 19.97 10.65 4.23
C GLY A 453 20.04 12.19 4.21
N ASP A 454 19.52 12.84 3.17
CA ASP A 454 19.30 14.28 3.04
C ASP A 454 18.15 14.79 3.95
N GLY A 455 17.14 13.96 4.22
CA GLY A 455 15.98 14.31 5.04
C GLY A 455 14.81 14.95 4.27
N ASP A 456 14.91 15.03 2.95
CA ASP A 456 13.77 14.99 2.03
C ASP A 456 13.10 13.61 2.03
N ILE A 457 11.99 13.47 1.30
CA ILE A 457 11.37 12.17 0.99
C ILE A 457 11.44 11.94 -0.52
N ASP A 458 12.22 10.93 -0.91
CA ASP A 458 12.42 10.47 -2.29
C ASP A 458 11.35 9.46 -2.72
N ILE A 459 11.34 9.11 -4.01
CA ILE A 459 10.45 8.10 -4.58
C ILE A 459 11.23 7.09 -5.45
N CYS A 460 11.12 5.80 -5.13
CA CYS A 460 11.56 4.69 -5.99
C CYS A 460 10.38 3.97 -6.64
N THR A 461 10.46 3.64 -7.93
CA THR A 461 9.42 2.88 -8.64
C THR A 461 9.93 2.15 -9.88
N LYS A 462 9.03 1.47 -10.59
CA LYS A 462 9.24 0.83 -11.89
C LYS A 462 7.97 0.89 -12.76
N PRO A 463 8.07 0.71 -14.08
CA PRO A 463 6.92 0.53 -14.97
C PRO A 463 6.39 -0.90 -14.90
N TRP A 464 5.17 -1.09 -15.41
CA TRP A 464 4.59 -2.42 -15.65
C TRP A 464 4.93 -2.95 -17.04
N ARG A 465 5.11 -2.06 -18.02
CA ARG A 465 5.32 -2.41 -19.45
C ARG A 465 6.75 -2.29 -19.94
N GLY A 466 7.67 -1.74 -19.14
CA GLY A 466 9.11 -1.66 -19.40
C GLY A 466 9.96 -2.32 -18.32
N ASP A 467 11.26 -2.07 -18.36
CA ASP A 467 12.28 -2.59 -17.43
C ASP A 467 12.95 -1.51 -16.56
N LEU A 468 12.83 -0.24 -16.93
CA LEU A 468 13.49 0.89 -16.28
C LEU A 468 13.05 1.13 -14.83
N HIS A 469 13.89 0.79 -13.86
CA HIS A 469 13.68 1.16 -12.45
C HIS A 469 14.19 2.59 -12.22
N ILE A 470 13.39 3.42 -11.54
CA ILE A 470 13.62 4.88 -11.42
C ILE A 470 13.72 5.28 -9.95
N TYR A 471 14.73 6.09 -9.64
CA TYR A 471 14.86 6.85 -8.41
C TYR A 471 14.59 8.33 -8.75
N LEU A 472 13.68 8.95 -8.01
CA LEU A 472 13.40 10.37 -8.05
C LEU A 472 13.90 10.96 -6.73
N GLU A 473 15.13 11.48 -6.78
CA GLU A 473 15.77 12.28 -5.74
C GLU A 473 14.92 13.55 -5.56
N ASN A 474 14.52 13.85 -4.34
CA ASN A 474 13.88 15.10 -3.95
C ASN A 474 14.98 16.10 -3.52
N LEU A 475 14.76 17.38 -3.79
CA LEU A 475 15.78 18.43 -3.64
C LEU A 475 15.23 19.68 -2.91
N SER A 476 14.10 19.54 -2.22
CA SER A 476 13.33 20.59 -1.57
C SER A 476 14.00 21.11 -0.28
N ARG A 477 14.65 20.28 0.54
CA ARG A 477 15.43 20.73 1.73
C ARG A 477 16.94 20.76 1.50
N SER A 478 17.46 20.15 0.44
CA SER A 478 18.88 20.15 0.05
C SER A 478 19.58 21.52 0.22
N GLY A 479 18.89 22.61 -0.15
CA GLY A 479 19.40 23.98 -0.06
C GLY A 479 19.56 24.55 1.36
N GLN A 480 18.96 23.94 2.40
CA GLN A 480 19.02 24.45 3.77
C GLN A 480 20.22 23.91 4.58
N ARG A 481 20.84 22.79 4.16
CA ARG A 481 21.96 22.16 4.89
C ARG A 481 23.24 23.01 4.96
N HIS A 482 23.39 24.05 4.14
CA HIS A 482 24.56 24.95 4.13
C HIS A 482 24.47 26.18 5.06
N ALA A 483 23.46 26.29 5.93
CA ALA A 483 23.19 27.48 6.75
C ALA A 483 23.38 27.28 8.27
N LYS A 484 24.43 26.54 8.71
CA LYS A 484 24.83 26.40 10.12
C LYS A 484 26.36 26.39 10.29
#